data_AF-A0A0B7IMI9-F1
#
_entry.id   AF-A0A0B7IMI9-F1
#
_cell.length_a   1.000
_cell.length_b   1.000
_cell.length_c   1.000
_cell.angle_alpha   90.00
_cell.angle_beta   90.00
_cell.angle_gamma   90.00
#
_symmetry.space_group_name_H-M   'P 1'
#
loop_
_entity.id
_entity.type
_entity.pdbx_description
1 polymer ?
#
loop_
_entity_poly.entity_id
_entity_poly.type
_entity_poly.pdbx_seq_one_letter_code
_entity_poly.pdbx_strand_id
1 'polypeptide(L)' 'MKYYIIAGEASGDLHAANLMKAIFRGRPTSRVSFLGRRSYGASGRGVS' A
#
# COMPACT_ATOMS: atom_id res chain seq x y z
N MET A 1 0.87 -6.72 -15.90
CA MET A 1 -0.54 -6.48 -15.52
C MET A 1 -0.58 -5.35 -14.50
N LYS A 2 -1.67 -4.58 -14.48
CA LYS A 2 -1.85 -3.45 -13.55
C LYS A 2 -2.86 -3.88 -12.48
N TYR A 3 -2.51 -3.71 -11.21
CA TYR A 3 -3.38 -4.01 -10.06
C TYR A 3 -3.66 -2.72 -9.29
N TYR A 4 -4.91 -2.52 -8.89
CA TYR A 4 -5.33 -1.44 -8.00
C TYR A 4 -5.86 -2.07 -6.72
N ILE A 5 -5.26 -1.69 -5.59
CA ILE A 5 -5.66 -2.18 -4.27
C ILE A 5 -6.16 -0.98 -3.46
N ILE A 6 -7.39 -1.08 -2.97
CA ILE A 6 -8.04 -0.08 -2.11
C ILE A 6 -8.29 -0.74 -0.76
N ALA A 7 -7.78 -0.15 0.31
CA ALA A 7 -7.99 -0.61 1.69
C ALA A 7 -8.37 0.58 2.59
N GLY A 8 -9.38 0.39 3.44
CA GLY A 8 -9.96 1.46 4.26
C GLY A 8 -9.70 1.32 5.77
N GLU A 9 -9.03 0.26 6.20
CA GLU A 9 -8.81 -0.10 7.59
C GLU A 9 -7.39 -0.68 7.77
N ALA A 10 -6.84 -0.59 8.98
CA ALA A 10 -5.49 -1.08 9.28
C ALA A 10 -5.31 -2.58 8.98
N SER A 11 -6.37 -3.37 9.20
CA SER A 11 -6.44 -4.78 8.84
C SER A 11 -6.32 -4.99 7.32
N GLY A 12 -6.99 -4.14 6.54
CA GLY A 12 -6.96 -4.13 5.08
C GLY A 12 -5.59 -3.74 4.52
N ASP A 13 -4.90 -2.78 5.14
CA ASP A 13 -3.55 -2.35 4.72
C ASP A 13 -2.52 -3.49 4.90
N LEU A 14 -2.61 -4.24 6.01
CA LEU A 14 -1.74 -5.41 6.24
C LEU A 14 -2.01 -6.52 5.23
N HIS A 15 -3.29 -6.79 4.94
CA HIS A 15 -3.66 -7.81 3.97
C HIS A 15 -3.22 -7.42 2.54
N ALA A 16 -3.37 -6.15 2.18
CA ALA A 16 -2.90 -5.59 0.92
C ALA A 16 -1.38 -5.76 0.73
N ALA A 17 -0.59 -5.53 1.78
CA ALA A 17 0.87 -5.69 1.72
C ALA A 17 1.29 -7.14 1.42
N ASN A 18 0.61 -8.12 2.03
CA ASN A 18 0.86 -9.53 1.78
C ASN A 18 0.43 -9.94 0.35
N LEU A 19 -0.69 -9.40 -0.13
CA LEU A 19 -1.15 -9.62 -1.50
C LEU A 19 -0.15 -9.07 -2.54
N MET A 20 0.39 -7.86 -2.31
CA MET A 20 1.43 -7.30 -3.18
C MET A 20 2.67 -8.19 -3.26
N LYS A 21 3.15 -8.70 -2.12
CA LYS A 21 4.29 -9.64 -2.10
C LYS A 21 4.04 -10.88 -2.96
N ALA A 22 2.85 -11.45 -2.88
CA ALA A 22 2.48 -12.61 -3.71
C ALA A 22 2.45 -12.26 -5.21
N ILE A 23 1.90 -11.09 -5.57
CA ILE A 23 1.84 -10.61 -6.95
C ILE A 23 3.25 -10.43 -7.53
N PHE A 24 4.16 -9.79 -6.79
CA PHE A 24 5.54 -9.57 -7.26
C PHE A 24 6.34 -10.87 -7.35
N ARG A 25 6.08 -11.84 -6.46
CA ARG A 25 6.73 -13.16 -6.52
C ARG A 25 6.31 -13.96 -7.75
N GLY A 26 5.03 -13.92 -8.12
CA GLY A 26 4.52 -14.61 -9.31
C GLY A 26 4.81 -13.85 -10.60
N ARG A 27 4.82 -12.51 -10.56
CA ARG A 27 4.98 -11.65 -11.73
C ARG A 27 5.75 -10.36 -11.36
N PRO A 28 7.09 -10.35 -11.47
CA PRO A 28 7.93 -9.21 -11.09
C PRO A 28 7.65 -7.93 -11.88
N THR A 29 7.13 -8.08 -13.11
CA THR A 29 6.82 -6.96 -14.02
C THR A 29 5.43 -6.33 -13.78
N SER A 30 4.73 -6.77 -12.73
CA SER A 30 3.42 -6.20 -12.37
C SER A 30 3.57 -4.79 -11.81
N ARG A 31 2.64 -3.91 -12.16
CA ARG A 31 2.54 -2.59 -11.54
C ARG A 31 1.38 -2.61 -10.57
N VAL A 32 1.62 -2.23 -9.32
CA VAL A 32 0.59 -2.18 -8.28
C VAL A 32 0.47 -0.76 -7.74
N SER A 33 -0.75 -0.23 -7.74
CA SER A 33 -1.10 1.04 -7.11
C SER A 33 -1.92 0.76 -5.87
N PHE A 34 -1.57 1.39 -4.76
CA PHE A 34 -2.21 1.20 -3.47
C PHE A 34 -2.82 2.48 -2.95
N LEU A 35 -4.09 2.44 -2.59
CA LEU A 35 -4.78 3.49 -1.87
C LEU A 35 -5.25 2.91 -0.53
N GLY A 36 -4.40 3.06 0.49
CA GLY A 36 -4.67 2.65 1.87
C GLY A 36 -5.01 3.83 2.76
N ARG A 37 -5.56 3.55 3.94
CA ARG A 37 -5.85 4.57 4.96
C ARG A 37 -4.77 4.57 6.03
N ARG A 38 -3.61 5.17 5.74
CA ARG A 38 -2.58 5.42 6.77
C ARG A 38 -2.01 6.84 6.71
N SER A 39 -2.68 7.75 7.42
CA SER A 39 -2.10 8.99 7.92
C SER A 39 -1.25 8.63 9.15
N TYR A 40 0.04 8.36 8.99
CA TYR A 40 0.94 8.62 10.10
C TYR A 40 0.94 10.12 10.35
N GLY A 41 0.81 10.51 11.62
CA GLY A 41 0.59 11.90 12.01
C GLY A 41 1.46 12.90 11.25
N ALA A 42 0.84 14.00 10.84
CA ALA A 42 1.53 15.26 10.65
C ALA A 42 2.09 15.75 12.00
N SER A 43 3.05 15.01 12.57
CA SER A 43 3.94 15.49 13.63
C SER A 43 5.28 15.79 12.97
N GLY A 44 5.40 17.00 12.44
CA GLY A 44 6.59 17.42 11.71
C GLY A 44 6.40 18.73 10.95
N ARG A 45 5.73 19.73 11.55
CA ARG A 45 6.08 21.13 11.22
C ARG A 45 7.44 21.40 11.87
N GLY A 46 8.47 20.99 11.15
CA GLY A 46 9.84 21.48 11.24
C GLY A 46 10.23 21.95 9.85
N VAL A 47 9.52 22.95 9.34
CA VAL A 47 10.03 23.82 8.29
C VAL A 47 10.39 25.12 8.99
N SER A 48 11.70 25.37 8.99
CA SER A 48 12.39 26.67 9.06
C SER A 48 11.89 27.71 10.06
#